data_AF-A0A7V8QPZ7-F1
#
_entry.id   AF-A0A7V8QPZ7-F1
#
_cell.length_a   1.000
_cell.length_b   1.000
_cell.length_c   1.000
_cell.angle_alpha   90.00
_cell.angle_beta   90.00
_cell.angle_gamma   90.00
#
_symmetry.space_group_name_H-M   'P 1'
#
loop_
_entity.id
_entity.type
_entity.pdbx_description
1 polymer ?
#
loop_
_entity_poly.entity_id
_entity_poly.type
_entity_poly.pdbx_seq_one_letter_code
_entity_poly.pdbx_strand_id
1 'polypeptide(L)'
;MEKILETIFFELSEALCRDENIEIRRFGVLKTRKRKARIGRNPKNAESVKIPEKRAIKWKISKIFFNRLNKNFTDSKISDTY
;
A
#
# COMPACT_ATOMS: atom_id res chain seq x y z
N MET A 1 -9.74 25.20 -0.42
CA MET A 1 -8.82 24.14 -0.90
C MET A 1 -8.59 23.08 0.18
N GLU A 2 -8.27 23.46 1.41
CA GLU A 2 -8.09 22.55 2.56
C GLU A 2 -9.24 21.54 2.74
N LYS A 3 -10.49 22.01 2.80
CA LYS A 3 -11.68 21.14 2.93
C LYS A 3 -11.80 20.06 1.85
N ILE A 4 -11.36 20.33 0.62
CA ILE A 4 -11.42 19.34 -0.46
C ILE A 4 -10.43 18.21 -0.19
N LEU A 5 -9.23 18.55 0.25
CA LEU A 5 -8.19 17.59 0.57
C LEU A 5 -8.58 16.71 1.75
N GLU A 6 -9.13 17.32 2.81
CA GLU A 6 -9.66 16.60 3.97
C GLU A 6 -10.75 15.61 3.57
N THR A 7 -11.70 16.06 2.76
CA THR A 7 -12.80 15.21 2.26
C THR A 7 -12.26 14.03 1.46
N ILE A 8 -11.27 14.26 0.59
CA ILE A 8 -10.64 13.18 -0.19
C ILE A 8 -10.01 12.14 0.75
N PHE A 9 -9.19 12.56 1.72
CA PHE A 9 -8.56 11.61 2.64
C PHE A 9 -9.54 10.88 3.55
N PHE A 10 -10.63 11.54 3.93
CA PHE A 10 -11.73 10.92 4.65
C PHE A 10 -12.35 9.79 3.82
N GLU A 11 -12.77 10.06 2.58
CA GLU A 11 -13.38 9.05 1.71
C GLU A 11 -12.42 7.89 1.39
N LEU A 12 -11.13 8.18 1.17
CA LEU A 12 -10.12 7.14 0.98
C LEU A 12 -10.01 6.22 2.20
N SER A 13 -10.08 6.78 3.41
CA SER A 13 -9.99 6.03 4.66
C SER A 13 -11.22 5.15 4.86
N GLU A 14 -12.41 5.71 4.62
CA GLU A 14 -13.68 4.98 4.72
C GLU A 14 -13.77 3.82 3.73
N ALA A 15 -13.37 4.03 2.47
CA ALA A 15 -13.31 2.96 1.47
C ALA A 15 -12.36 1.82 1.89
N LEU A 16 -11.18 2.15 2.43
CA LEU A 16 -10.24 1.12 2.94
C LEU A 16 -10.78 0.38 4.16
N CYS A 17 -11.52 1.06 5.05
CA CYS A 17 -12.18 0.42 6.19
C CYS A 17 -13.22 -0.63 5.75
N ARG A 18 -13.91 -0.37 4.63
CA ARG A 18 -14.85 -1.27 3.95
C ARG A 18 -14.18 -2.34 3.08
N ASP A 19 -12.85 -2.44 3.10
CA ASP A 19 -12.06 -3.36 2.28
C ASP A 19 -12.25 -3.16 0.75
N GLU A 20 -12.60 -1.94 0.33
CA GLU A 20 -12.69 -1.55 -1.09
C GLU A 20 -11.30 -1.27 -1.68
N ASN A 21 -11.13 -1.58 -2.97
CA ASN A 21 -9.93 -1.19 -3.70
C ASN A 21 -10.11 0.20 -4.28
N ILE A 22 -9.10 1.05 -4.09
CA ILE A 22 -9.11 2.41 -4.62
C ILE A 22 -8.08 2.50 -5.74
N GLU A 23 -8.55 2.78 -6.95
CA GLU A 23 -7.70 2.99 -8.11
C GLU A 23 -7.63 4.47 -8.49
N ILE A 24 -6.44 5.03 -8.47
CA ILE A 24 -6.16 6.37 -8.98
C ILE A 24 -5.42 6.19 -10.31
N ARG A 25 -6.15 6.40 -11.41
CA ARG A 25 -5.66 6.18 -12.78
C ARG A 25 -4.32 6.90 -13.00
N ARG A 26 -3.35 6.20 -13.61
CA ARG A 26 -1.97 6.68 -13.85
C ARG A 26 -1.13 6.96 -12.59
N PHE A 27 -1.67 6.75 -11.39
CA PHE A 27 -0.94 6.92 -10.13
C PHE A 27 -0.66 5.56 -9.49
N GLY A 28 -1.71 4.85 -9.08
CA GLY A 28 -1.59 3.54 -8.45
C GLY A 28 -2.89 3.05 -7.83
N VAL A 29 -2.78 1.92 -7.13
CA VAL A 29 -3.91 1.24 -6.47
C VAL A 29 -3.60 1.09 -4.98
N LEU A 30 -4.52 1.51 -4.13
CA LEU A 30 -4.53 1.21 -2.70
C LEU A 30 -5.50 0.05 -2.45
N LYS A 31 -5.06 -0.94 -1.69
CA LYS A 31 -5.87 -2.11 -1.33
C LYS A 31 -5.54 -2.58 0.07
N THR A 32 -6.50 -3.18 0.74
CA THR A 32 -6.25 -3.89 2.00
C THR A 32 -5.72 -5.31 1.73
N ARG A 33 -4.92 -5.80 2.68
CA ARG A 33 -4.41 -7.17 2.72
C ARG A 33 -4.38 -7.66 4.16
N LYS A 34 -4.79 -8.91 4.38
CA LYS A 34 -4.63 -9.58 5.66
C LYS A 34 -3.15 -9.97 5.85
N ARG A 35 -2.49 -9.39 6.85
CA ARG A 35 -1.15 -9.82 7.29
C ARG A 35 -1.33 -10.90 8.36
N LYS A 36 -0.78 -12.08 8.10
CA LYS A 36 -0.81 -13.22 9.03
C LYS A 36 -0.03 -12.89 10.32
N ALA A 37 -0.44 -13.50 11.42
CA ALA A 37 0.30 -13.45 12.67
C ALA A 37 1.71 -14.03 12.47
N ARG A 38 2.70 -13.46 13.16
CA ARG A 38 4.10 -13.91 13.09
C ARG A 38 4.83 -13.60 14.38
N ILE A 39 5.97 -14.25 14.59
CA ILE A 39 6.91 -13.89 15.65
C ILE A 39 7.88 -12.87 15.08
N GLY A 40 7.95 -11.69 15.70
CA GLY A 40 8.94 -10.67 15.42
C GLY A 40 9.96 -10.55 16.54
N ARG A 41 10.89 -9.61 16.39
CA ARG A 41 11.83 -9.23 17.44
C ARG A 41 11.62 -7.77 17.81
N ASN A 42 11.71 -7.45 19.09
CA ASN A 42 11.74 -6.07 19.53
C ASN A 42 13.09 -5.45 19.12
N PRO A 43 13.11 -4.36 18.32
CA PRO A 43 14.35 -3.74 17.86
C PRO A 43 15.27 -3.26 19.01
N LYS A 44 14.71 -2.99 20.19
CA LYS A 44 15.45 -2.45 21.33
C LYS A 44 16.24 -3.50 22.12
N ASN A 45 15.71 -4.72 22.26
CA ASN A 45 16.28 -5.76 23.15
C ASN A 45 16.36 -7.17 22.52
N ALA A 46 16.02 -7.31 21.24
CA ALA A 46 16.02 -8.57 20.48
C ALA A 46 15.08 -9.68 21.01
N GLU A 47 14.24 -9.39 22.01
CA GLU A 47 13.27 -10.36 22.53
C GLU A 47 12.21 -10.72 21.49
N SER A 48 11.76 -11.97 21.53
CA SER A 48 10.72 -12.47 20.62
C SER A 48 9.35 -11.95 21.04
N VAL A 49 8.64 -11.30 20.11
CA VAL A 49 7.31 -10.74 20.35
C VAL A 49 6.31 -11.35 19.38
N LYS A 50 5.16 -11.80 19.89
CA LYS A 50 4.05 -12.29 19.09
C LYS A 50 3.31 -11.12 18.46
N ILE A 51 3.33 -11.03 17.13
CA ILE A 51 2.60 -10.01 16.36
C ILE A 51 1.29 -10.65 15.88
N PRO A 52 0.12 -10.16 16.32
CA PRO A 52 -1.16 -10.70 15.91
C PRO A 52 -1.43 -10.44 14.42
N GLU A 53 -2.37 -11.21 13.86
CA GLU A 53 -2.85 -10.92 12.51
C GLU A 53 -3.55 -9.57 12.47
N LYS A 54 -3.37 -8.84 11.37
CA LYS A 54 -4.02 -7.54 11.18
C LYS A 54 -4.22 -7.21 9.71
N ARG A 55 -5.16 -6.32 9.44
CA ARG A 55 -5.29 -5.68 8.13
C ARG A 55 -4.15 -4.68 7.94
N ALA A 56 -3.64 -4.60 6.72
CA ALA A 56 -2.67 -3.59 6.33
C ALA A 56 -3.00 -3.07 4.95
N ILE A 57 -2.65 -1.80 4.72
CA ILE A 57 -2.76 -1.18 3.42
C ILE A 57 -1.54 -1.58 2.59
N LYS A 58 -1.78 -1.94 1.33
CA LYS A 58 -0.77 -2.13 0.30
C LYS A 58 -1.04 -1.15 -0.82
N TRP A 59 -0.01 -0.40 -1.20
CA TRP A 59 -0.03 0.43 -2.40
C TRP A 59 0.72 -0.26 -3.53
N LYS A 60 0.16 -0.25 -4.73
CA LYS A 60 0.80 -0.69 -5.97
C LYS A 60 0.90 0.51 -6.92
N ILE A 61 2.11 0.87 -7.31
CA ILE A 61 2.35 1.93 -8.28
C ILE A 61 1.81 1.53 -9.67
N SER A 62 1.26 2.48 -10.42
CA SER A 62 0.88 2.24 -11.81
C SER A 62 2.11 2.10 -12.71
N LYS A 63 1.99 1.33 -13.81
CA LYS A 63 3.07 1.20 -14.80
C LYS A 63 3.53 2.56 -15.33
N ILE A 64 2.60 3.48 -15.58
CA ILE A 64 2.90 4.83 -16.08
C ILE A 64 3.75 5.61 -15.06
N PHE A 65 3.35 5.60 -13.78
CA PHE A 65 4.11 6.32 -12.76
C PHE A 65 5.48 5.68 -12.52
N PHE A 66 5.54 4.34 -12.49
CA PHE A 66 6.80 3.61 -12.38
C PHE A 66 7.77 3.97 -13.51
N ASN A 67 7.33 3.92 -14.77
CA ASN A 67 8.17 4.24 -15.93
C ASN A 67 8.64 5.70 -15.91
N ARG A 68 7.77 6.63 -15.49
CA ARG A 68 8.14 8.05 -15.34
C ARG A 68 9.20 8.26 -14.26
N LEU A 69 9.14 7.49 -13.17
CA LEU A 69 10.11 7.55 -12.08
C LEU A 69 11.45 6.90 -12.47
N ASN A 70 11.39 5.77 -13.19
CA ASN A 70 12.52 4.92 -13.48
C ASN A 70 12.92 4.95 -14.97
N LYS A 71 13.01 6.13 -15.59
CA LYS A 71 13.22 6.30 -17.05
C LYS A 71 14.38 5.51 -17.68
N ASN A 72 15.37 5.05 -16.89
CA ASN A 72 16.53 4.27 -17.33
C ASN A 72 16.42 2.77 -17.03
N PHE A 73 15.31 2.32 -16.44
CA PHE A 73 15.07 0.91 -16.15
C PHE A 73 14.51 0.29 -17.43
N THR A 74 15.39 -0.33 -18.22
CA THR A 74 15.05 -1.03 -19.46
C THR A 74 13.94 -2.04 -19.22
N ASP A 75 13.02 -2.13 -20.18
CA ASP A 75 11.72 -2.81 -20.16
C ASP A 75 11.84 -4.35 -20.03
N SER A 76 12.47 -4.80 -18.95
CA SER A 76 12.65 -6.19 -18.58
C SER A 76 11.47 -6.60 -17.71
N LYS A 77 10.40 -7.07 -18.38
CA LYS A 77 9.28 -7.87 -17.84
C LYS A 77 8.99 -7.64 -16.35
N ILE A 78 8.42 -6.48 -16.01
CA ILE A 78 7.88 -6.28 -14.67
C ILE A 78 6.60 -7.12 -14.58
N SER A 79 6.68 -8.26 -13.87
CA SER A 79 5.51 -9.09 -13.63
C SER A 79 4.46 -8.30 -12.86
N ASP A 80 3.21 -8.33 -13.33
CA ASP A 80 2.07 -7.63 -12.72
C ASP A 80 1.66 -8.16 -11.33
N THR A 81 2.40 -9.11 -10.79
CA THR A 81 2.11 -9.80 -9.54
C THR A 81 3.19 -9.57 -8.49
N TYR A 82 3.06 -8.47 -7.75
CA TYR A 82 3.45 -8.42 -6.34
C TYR A 82 2.43 -7.63 -5.54
#